data_AF-R7VH67-F1
#
_entry.id   AF-R7VH67-F1
#
_cell.length_a   1.000
_cell.length_b   1.000
_cell.length_c   1.000
_cell.angle_alpha   90.00
_cell.angle_beta   90.00
_cell.angle_gamma   90.00
#
_symmetry.space_group_name_H-M   'P 1'
#
loop_
_entity.id
_entity.type
_entity.pdbx_description
1 polymer ?
#
loop_
_entity_poly.entity_id
_entity_poly.type
_entity_poly.pdbx_seq_one_letter_code
_entity_poly.pdbx_strand_id
1 'polypeptide(L)'
;FVCLSGDYILEDLRCDGVPHCWDGSDEGTGCSACGNEKYSCGDGQCISYNLVCDAYADCVNGRDEERCGLFRCRGHNICLREDQLCDNKVDCPRGDDEKFC
;
A
#
# COMPACT_ATOMS: atom_id res chain seq x y z
N PHE A 1 6.04 16.05 -8.10
CA PHE A 1 4.93 16.60 -7.31
C PHE A 1 5.04 18.12 -7.19
N VAL A 2 3.92 18.84 -7.27
CA VAL A 2 3.88 20.31 -7.03
C VAL A 2 3.27 20.56 -5.66
N CYS A 3 4.02 21.23 -4.80
CA CYS A 3 3.60 21.63 -3.47
C CYS A 3 2.42 22.63 -3.52
N LEU A 4 1.62 22.71 -2.47
CA LEU A 4 0.60 23.77 -2.35
C LEU A 4 1.23 25.17 -2.24
N SER A 5 2.49 25.24 -1.78
CA SER A 5 3.36 26.44 -1.86
C SER A 5 3.67 26.91 -3.28
N GLY A 6 3.57 26.03 -4.27
CA GLY A 6 4.04 26.26 -5.64
C GLY A 6 5.47 25.77 -5.92
N ASP A 7 6.17 25.21 -4.93
CA ASP A 7 7.45 24.53 -5.12
C ASP A 7 7.30 23.19 -5.86
N TYR A 8 8.39 22.74 -6.48
CA TYR A 8 8.45 21.48 -7.24
C TYR A 8 9.44 20.53 -6.59
N ILE A 9 8.96 19.33 -6.24
CA ILE A 9 9.79 18.23 -5.73
C ILE A 9 9.63 16.99 -6.61
N LEU A 10 10.56 16.04 -6.46
CA LEU A 10 10.47 14.73 -7.09
C LEU A 10 9.29 13.94 -6.51
N GLU A 11 8.73 13.02 -7.30
CA GLU A 11 7.63 12.15 -6.83
C GLU A 11 8.06 11.26 -5.67
N ASP A 12 9.32 10.78 -5.67
CA ASP A 12 9.89 9.97 -4.58
C ASP A 12 10.04 10.73 -3.25
N LEU A 13 10.02 12.07 -3.29
CA LEU A 13 10.11 12.94 -2.10
C LEU A 13 8.72 13.28 -1.53
N ARG A 14 7.66 12.78 -2.15
CA ARG A 14 6.29 12.95 -1.64
C ARG A 14 5.99 11.83 -0.65
N CYS A 15 5.49 12.16 0.52
CA CYS A 15 5.16 11.23 1.59
C CYS A 15 6.35 10.33 2.00
N ASP A 16 7.57 10.87 2.00
CA ASP A 16 8.81 10.18 2.37
C ASP A 16 9.14 10.31 3.88
N GLY A 17 8.30 11.01 4.63
CA GLY A 17 8.46 11.29 6.05
C GLY A 17 9.31 12.52 6.35
N VAL A 18 9.79 13.24 5.34
CA VAL A 18 10.63 14.44 5.47
C VAL A 18 9.95 15.59 4.71
N PRO A 19 9.66 16.73 5.38
CA PRO A 19 9.11 17.87 4.67
C PRO A 19 10.17 18.50 3.76
N HIS A 20 10.00 18.35 2.44
CA HIS A 20 10.76 19.01 1.39
C HIS A 20 10.03 20.24 0.83
N CYS A 21 8.70 20.28 0.91
CA CYS A 21 7.96 21.51 0.64
C CYS A 21 8.10 22.49 1.81
N TRP A 22 8.20 23.79 1.52
CA TRP A 22 8.22 24.84 2.54
C TRP A 22 7.01 24.78 3.50
N ASP A 23 5.84 24.45 2.96
CA ASP A 23 4.60 24.30 3.73
C ASP A 23 4.35 22.87 4.21
N GLY A 24 5.28 21.94 3.97
CA GLY A 24 5.15 20.52 4.34
C GLY A 24 4.02 19.79 3.61
N SER A 25 3.51 20.35 2.51
CA SER A 25 2.38 19.76 1.79
C SER A 25 2.70 18.46 1.06
N ASP A 26 3.98 18.17 0.85
CA ASP A 26 4.47 16.87 0.40
C ASP A 26 4.32 15.77 1.44
N GLU A 27 4.26 16.11 2.73
CA GLU A 27 4.03 15.18 3.85
C GLU A 27 2.63 15.32 4.46
N GLY A 28 1.81 16.21 3.90
CA GLY A 28 0.51 16.60 4.43
C GLY A 28 -0.67 15.94 3.72
N THR A 29 -1.63 16.77 3.33
CA THR A 29 -2.94 16.33 2.83
C THR A 29 -2.80 15.48 1.55
N GLY A 30 -3.15 14.20 1.66
CA GLY A 30 -3.06 13.23 0.55
C GLY A 30 -1.90 12.25 0.66
N CYS A 31 -1.09 12.35 1.73
CA CYS A 31 -0.26 11.26 2.20
C CYS A 31 -1.07 10.36 3.14
N SER A 32 -1.00 9.04 2.91
CA SER A 32 -1.34 8.07 3.95
C SER A 32 -0.51 8.43 5.19
N ALA A 33 -1.08 8.37 6.40
CA ALA A 33 -0.41 8.74 7.65
C ALA A 33 0.94 8.04 7.92
N CYS A 34 1.31 7.09 7.08
CA CYS A 34 2.50 6.26 7.15
C CYS A 34 3.53 6.53 6.05
N GLY A 35 3.25 7.39 5.07
CA GLY A 35 4.08 7.58 3.88
C GLY A 35 3.66 6.69 2.70
N ASN A 36 4.29 6.86 1.54
CA ASN A 36 3.93 6.12 0.31
C ASN A 36 4.29 4.63 0.34
N GLU A 37 5.29 4.23 1.14
CA GLU A 37 5.81 2.84 1.19
C GLU A 37 5.45 2.07 2.46
N LYS A 38 4.53 2.60 3.27
CA LYS A 38 4.10 1.95 4.51
C LYS A 38 2.59 1.80 4.54
N TYR A 39 2.16 0.66 5.03
CA TYR A 39 0.76 0.36 5.31
C TYR A 39 0.35 0.96 6.65
N SER A 40 -0.79 1.65 6.65
CA SER A 40 -1.41 2.15 7.87
C SER A 40 -2.29 1.09 8.49
N CYS A 41 -1.91 0.67 9.69
CA CYS A 41 -2.71 -0.23 10.52
C CYS A 41 -4.02 0.41 10.99
N GLY A 42 -4.32 1.67 10.65
CA GLY A 42 -5.53 2.40 11.05
C GLY A 42 -5.55 2.88 12.52
N ASP A 43 -4.60 2.44 13.34
CA ASP A 43 -4.39 2.87 14.74
C ASP A 43 -3.23 3.87 14.88
N GLY A 44 -2.75 4.42 13.77
CA GLY A 44 -1.56 5.28 13.74
C GLY A 44 -0.23 4.51 13.70
N GLN A 45 -0.27 3.18 13.84
CA GLN A 45 0.88 2.32 13.56
C GLN A 45 1.08 2.18 12.05
N CYS A 46 2.35 2.22 11.65
CA CYS A 46 2.80 2.13 10.27
C CYS A 46 3.79 0.98 10.13
N ILE A 47 3.48 0.04 9.26
CA ILE A 47 4.35 -1.10 8.94
C ILE A 47 4.75 -1.05 7.47
N SER A 48 5.83 -1.73 7.09
CA SER A 48 6.18 -1.82 5.66
C SER A 48 5.12 -2.59 4.90
N TYR A 49 4.83 -2.23 3.64
CA TYR A 49 3.90 -3.01 2.79
C TYR A 49 4.31 -4.47 2.61
N ASN A 50 5.59 -4.81 2.78
CA ASN A 50 6.07 -6.19 2.73
C ASN A 50 5.63 -7.04 3.92
N LEU A 51 5.22 -6.41 5.02
CA LEU A 51 4.70 -7.03 6.24
C LEU A 51 3.17 -7.13 6.21
N VAL A 52 2.54 -6.77 5.10
CA VAL A 52 1.10 -6.96 4.91
C VAL A 52 0.89 -8.28 4.20
N CYS A 53 0.09 -9.16 4.80
CA CYS A 53 -0.15 -10.52 4.30
C CYS A 53 1.10 -11.39 4.31
N ASP A 54 1.93 -11.26 5.35
CA ASP A 54 3.14 -12.07 5.51
C ASP A 54 2.96 -13.27 6.47
N ALA A 55 1.71 -13.50 6.91
CA ALA A 55 1.28 -14.48 7.91
C ALA A 55 1.64 -14.14 9.36
N TYR A 56 2.18 -12.94 9.61
CA TYR A 56 2.45 -12.42 10.94
C TYR A 56 1.62 -11.17 11.20
N ALA A 57 1.07 -11.08 12.41
CA ALA A 57 0.41 -9.85 12.85
C ALA A 57 1.49 -8.83 13.24
N ASP A 58 1.90 -7.99 12.30
CA ASP A 58 2.80 -6.87 12.53
C ASP A 58 2.03 -5.63 13.01
N CYS A 59 0.76 -5.46 12.61
CA CYS A 59 -0.11 -4.49 13.28
C CYS A 59 -0.52 -5.01 14.66
N VAL A 60 -0.57 -4.10 15.65
CA VAL A 60 -1.09 -4.38 17.01
C VAL A 60 -2.51 -4.96 16.98
N ASN A 61 -3.31 -4.53 16.00
CA ASN A 61 -4.68 -5.02 15.79
C ASN A 61 -4.77 -6.19 14.80
N GLY A 62 -3.65 -6.68 14.26
CA GLY A 62 -3.59 -7.74 13.24
C GLY A 62 -4.25 -7.38 11.90
N ARG A 63 -4.58 -6.09 11.69
CA ARG A 63 -5.36 -5.61 10.55
C ARG A 63 -4.65 -5.81 9.20
N ASP A 64 -3.34 -5.86 9.24
CA ASP A 64 -2.45 -6.24 8.14
C ASP A 64 -2.70 -7.66 7.65
N GLU A 65 -3.18 -8.56 8.50
CA GLU A 65 -3.51 -9.95 8.17
C GLU A 65 -5.02 -10.21 8.02
N GLU A 66 -5.89 -9.36 8.59
CA GLU A 66 -7.35 -9.54 8.58
C GLU A 66 -7.98 -9.48 7.18
N ARG A 67 -7.33 -8.81 6.23
CA ARG A 67 -7.86 -8.60 4.87
C ARG A 67 -6.94 -9.17 3.79
N CYS A 68 -6.17 -10.19 4.14
CA CYS A 68 -5.36 -10.94 3.22
C CYS A 68 -6.21 -11.98 2.51
N GLY A 69 -6.44 -11.71 1.22
CA GLY A 69 -6.78 -12.78 0.31
C GLY A 69 -5.64 -13.80 0.24
N LEU A 70 -5.95 -15.05 -0.11
CA LEU A 70 -4.96 -16.15 -0.17
C LEU A 70 -3.84 -15.92 -1.17
N PHE A 71 -4.02 -14.98 -2.11
CA PHE A 71 -3.06 -14.71 -3.18
C PHE A 71 -2.85 -13.22 -3.42
N ARG A 72 -1.58 -12.81 -3.58
CA ARG A 72 -1.19 -11.44 -3.90
C ARG A 72 -0.73 -11.34 -5.35
N CYS A 73 -1.30 -10.40 -6.11
CA CYS A 73 -0.91 -10.17 -7.49
C CYS A 73 0.56 -9.77 -7.62
N ARG A 74 1.25 -10.32 -8.63
CA ARG A 74 2.69 -10.12 -8.76
C ARG A 74 3.03 -8.68 -9.11
N GLY A 75 3.73 -7.99 -8.20
CA GLY A 75 4.15 -6.60 -8.38
C GLY A 75 3.01 -5.59 -8.18
N HIS A 76 1.90 -6.00 -7.57
CA HIS A 76 0.78 -5.12 -7.24
C HIS A 76 0.28 -5.37 -5.82
N ASN A 77 -0.27 -4.32 -5.21
CA ASN A 77 -0.87 -4.37 -3.87
C ASN A 77 -2.33 -4.84 -3.93
N ILE A 78 -2.62 -5.83 -4.77
CA ILE A 78 -3.95 -6.41 -4.95
C ILE A 78 -3.92 -7.80 -4.33
N CYS A 79 -4.77 -8.01 -3.32
CA CYS A 79 -4.93 -9.30 -2.65
C CYS A 79 -6.27 -9.90 -3.05
N LEU A 80 -6.23 -11.15 -3.54
CA LEU A 80 -7.36 -11.89 -4.07
C LEU A 80 -7.78 -12.98 -3.11
N ARG A 81 -9.09 -13.11 -2.92
CA ARG A 81 -9.71 -14.12 -2.06
C ARG A 81 -9.72 -15.49 -2.75
N GLU A 82 -10.09 -16.52 -1.99
CA GLU A 82 -10.24 -17.88 -2.52
C GLU A 82 -11.24 -17.94 -3.70
N ASP A 83 -12.28 -17.10 -3.67
CA ASP A 83 -13.29 -16.99 -4.73
C ASP A 83 -12.81 -16.26 -5.99
N GLN A 84 -11.62 -15.69 -5.96
CA GLN A 84 -11.00 -14.89 -7.03
C GLN A 84 -9.75 -15.57 -7.62
N LEU A 85 -9.53 -16.83 -7.25
CA LEU A 85 -8.44 -17.66 -7.77
C LEU A 85 -9.04 -18.72 -8.68
N CYS A 86 -8.60 -18.73 -9.94
CA CYS A 86 -9.12 -19.65 -10.96
C CYS A 86 -10.65 -19.57 -11.13
N ASP A 87 -11.23 -18.39 -10.98
CA ASP A 87 -12.67 -18.15 -11.08
C ASP A 87 -13.11 -17.83 -12.52
N ASN A 88 -12.19 -17.94 -13.50
CA ASN A 88 -12.37 -17.53 -14.89
C ASN A 88 -12.50 -16.02 -15.09
N LYS A 89 -12.09 -15.21 -14.10
CA LYS A 89 -11.96 -13.76 -14.23
C LYS A 89 -10.54 -13.33 -13.93
N VAL A 90 -10.10 -12.32 -14.68
CA VAL A 90 -8.80 -11.70 -14.47
C VAL A 90 -8.97 -10.62 -13.40
N ASP A 91 -8.77 -11.02 -12.15
CA ASP A 91 -8.78 -10.14 -10.99
C ASP A 91 -7.38 -9.55 -10.70
N CYS A 92 -6.29 -10.22 -11.13
CA CYS A 92 -4.97 -9.58 -11.17
C CYS A 92 -4.74 -8.81 -12.48
N PRO A 93 -4.06 -7.65 -12.45
CA PRO A 93 -3.75 -6.85 -13.66
C PRO A 93 -2.88 -7.57 -14.69
N ARG A 94 -2.22 -8.68 -14.30
CA ARG A 94 -1.42 -9.54 -15.18
C ARG A 94 -2.06 -10.92 -15.42
N GLY A 95 -3.25 -11.17 -14.86
CA GLY A 95 -3.93 -12.46 -14.92
C GLY A 95 -3.13 -13.59 -14.26
N ASP A 96 -2.30 -13.28 -13.27
CA ASP A 96 -1.50 -14.28 -12.56
C ASP A 96 -2.37 -15.23 -11.73
N ASP A 97 -3.53 -14.74 -11.29
CA ASP A 97 -4.59 -15.43 -10.57
C ASP A 97 -5.27 -16.56 -11.36
N GLU A 98 -5.23 -16.49 -12.69
CA GLU A 98 -5.82 -17.48 -13.60
C GLU A 98 -4.77 -18.39 -14.27
N LYS A 99 -3.48 -18.10 -14.08
CA LYS A 99 -2.37 -18.80 -14.77
C LYS A 99 -1.75 -19.95 -13.98
N PHE A 100 -2.01 -20.02 -12.69
CA PHE A 100 -1.46 -21.04 -11.78
C PHE A 100 -2.57 -21.75 -10.98
N CYS A 101 -3.60 -22.19 -11.70
CA CYS A 101 -4.25 -23.47 -11.40
C CYS A 101 -3.50 -24.61 -12.12
#